data_AF-A0A151SI02-F1
#
_entry.id   AF-A0A151SI02-F1
#
_cell.length_a   1.000
_cell.length_b   1.000
_cell.length_c   1.000
_cell.angle_alpha   90.00
_cell.angle_beta   90.00
_cell.angle_gamma   90.00
#
_symmetry.space_group_name_H-M   'P 1'
#
loop_
_entity.id
_entity.type
_entity.pdbx_description
1 polymer ?
#
loop_
_entity_poly.entity_id
_entity_poly.type
_entity_poly.pdbx_seq_one_letter_code
_entity_poly.pdbx_strand_id
1 'polypeptide(L)' 'MNRTLNERAKSMRIHAELPKTLWADAMSTTAYVINRGPSVPIGFKILEEE' A
#
# COMPACT_ATOMS: atom_id res chain seq x y z
N MET A 1 -1.33 11.60 4.28
CA MET A 1 -0.58 10.83 3.26
C MET A 1 0.54 9.96 3.86
N ASN A 2 1.49 10.53 4.63
CA ASN A 2 2.60 9.77 5.21
C ASN A 2 2.18 8.60 6.11
N ARG A 3 1.14 8.78 6.93
CA ARG A 3 0.57 7.69 7.76
C ARG A 3 0.01 6.56 6.89
N THR A 4 -0.82 6.87 5.90
CA THR A 4 -1.40 5.90 4.96
C THR A 4 -0.34 5.08 4.22
N LEU A 5 0.74 5.73 3.80
CA LEU A 5 1.83 5.08 3.06
C LEU A 5 2.64 4.15 3.97
N ASN A 6 2.90 4.57 5.21
CA ASN A 6 3.62 3.77 6.21
C ASN A 6 2.81 2.52 6.62
N GLU A 7 1.51 2.66 6.88
CA GLU A 7 0.63 1.53 7.22
C GLU A 7 0.51 0.54 6.05
N ARG A 8 0.34 1.02 4.81
CA ARG A 8 0.26 0.16 3.62
C ARG A 8 1.58 -0.55 3.33
N ALA A 9 2.72 0.13 3.46
CA ALA A 9 4.03 -0.49 3.30
C ALA A 9 4.31 -1.56 4.37
N LYS A 10 3.91 -1.28 5.62
CA LYS A 10 4.02 -2.25 6.72
C LYS A 10 3.13 -3.47 6.50
N SER A 11 1.87 -3.27 6.12
CA SER A 11 0.93 -4.36 5.81
C SER A 11 1.42 -5.21 4.64
N MET A 12 1.85 -4.59 3.53
CA MET A 12 2.42 -5.27 2.36
C MET A 12 3.64 -6.13 2.74
N ARG A 13 4.56 -5.58 3.53
CA ARG A 13 5.76 -6.30 3.99
C ARG A 13 5.41 -7.50 4.86
N ILE A 14 4.46 -7.35 5.79
CA ILE A 14 4.03 -8.44 6.69
C ILE A 14 3.30 -9.52 5.89
N HIS A 15 2.39 -9.13 5.00
CA HIS A 15 1.61 -10.06 4.17
C HIS A 15 2.50 -10.89 3.24
N ALA A 16 3.54 -10.29 2.67
CA ALA A 16 4.52 -10.98 1.83
C ALA A 16 5.68 -11.61 2.63
N GLU A 17 5.59 -11.64 3.96
CA GLU A 17 6.59 -12.20 4.89
C GLU A 17 8.02 -11.69 4.64
N LEU A 18 8.15 -10.43 4.22
CA LEU A 18 9.42 -9.86 3.79
C LEU A 18 10.29 -9.42 4.99
N PRO A 19 11.63 -9.59 4.90
CA PRO A 19 12.58 -9.09 5.89
C PRO A 19 12.44 -7.59 6.16
N LYS A 20 12.77 -7.14 7.37
CA LYS A 20 12.72 -5.72 7.75
C LYS A 20 13.71 -4.86 6.96
N THR A 21 14.76 -5.47 6.42
CA THR A 21 15.75 -4.82 5.55
C THR A 21 15.13 -4.30 4.26
N LEU A 22 14.04 -4.90 3.77
CA LEU A 22 13.32 -4.49 2.55
C LEU A 22 12.29 -3.37 2.81
N TRP A 23 12.41 -2.65 3.93
CA TRP A 23 11.51 -1.56 4.29
C TRP A 23 11.45 -0.46 3.22
N ALA A 24 12.61 -0.03 2.71
CA ALA A 24 12.68 1.01 1.68
C ALA A 24 11.99 0.58 0.38
N ASP A 25 12.17 -0.67 -0.03
CA ASP A 25 11.56 -1.22 -1.25
C ASP A 25 10.05 -1.36 -1.11
N ALA A 26 9.56 -1.79 0.06
CA ALA A 26 8.13 -1.85 0.37
C ALA A 26 7.50 -0.45 0.34
N MET A 27 8.18 0.58 0.86
CA MET A 27 7.71 1.97 0.79
C MET A 27 7.68 2.50 -0.64
N SER A 28 8.74 2.28 -1.42
CA SER A 28 8.83 2.69 -2.82
C SER A 28 7.74 2.03 -3.68
N THR A 29 7.49 0.73 -3.46
CA THR A 29 6.44 -0.02 -4.16
C THR A 29 5.05 0.49 -3.77
N THR A 30 4.82 0.76 -2.49
CA THR A 30 3.55 1.32 -2.02
C THR A 30 3.29 2.71 -2.63
N ALA A 31 4.31 3.58 -2.63
CA ALA A 31 4.22 4.90 -3.25
C ALA A 31 3.92 4.80 -4.74
N TYR A 32 4.63 3.92 -5.44
CA TYR A 32 4.43 3.63 -6.86
C TYR A 32 3.01 3.16 -7.16
N VAL A 33 2.48 2.20 -6.40
CA VAL A 33 1.13 1.66 -6.61
C VAL A 33 0.07 2.72 -6.34
N ILE A 34 0.22 3.54 -5.30
CA ILE A 34 -0.71 4.63 -5.00
C ILE A 34 -0.69 5.69 -6.09
N ASN A 35 0.50 6.08 -6.55
CA ASN A 35 0.67 7.12 -7.57
C ASN A 35 0.29 6.65 -8.98
N ARG A 36 0.27 5.33 -9.23
CA ARG A 36 -0.15 4.72 -10.49
C ARG A 36 -1.56 4.13 -10.46
N GLY A 37 -2.18 4.03 -9.30
CA GLY A 37 -3.58 3.68 -9.17
C GLY A 37 -4.43 4.68 -9.97
N PRO A 38 -5.57 4.26 -10.50
CA PRO A 38 -6.37 5.10 -11.36
C PRO A 38 -6.74 6.38 -10.58
N SER A 39 -6.40 7.54 -11.13
CA SER A 39 -6.88 8.84 -10.66
C SER A 39 -8.40 9.00 -10.80
N VAL A 40 -9.04 7.99 -11.40
CA VAL A 40 -10.47 7.83 -11.58
C VAL A 40 -10.93 6.70 -10.64
N PRO A 41 -12.04 6.83 -9.91
CA PRO A 41 -12.59 5.69 -9.19
C PRO A 41 -12.93 4.60 -10.22
N ILE A 42 -12.21 3.49 -10.23
CA ILE A 42 -12.80 2.26 -10.76
C ILE A 42 -13.93 1.97 -9.79
N GLY A 43 -15.16 1.86 -10.29
CA GLY A 43 -16.40 1.70 -9.52
C GLY A 43 -16.50 0.43 -8.67
N PHE A 44 -15.41 -0.03 -8.06
CA PHE A 44 -15.41 -0.90 -6.92
C PHE A 44 -15.74 -0.06 -5.69
N LYS A 45 -16.99 -0.14 -5.23
CA LYS A 45 -17.31 0.11 -3.83
C LYS A 45 -16.32 -0.70 -3.01
N ILE A 46 -15.46 -0.02 -2.28
CA ILE A 46 -14.71 -0.62 -1.19
C ILE A 46 -15.81 -1.14 -0.26
N LEU A 47 -15.93 -2.46 -0.12
CA LEU A 47 -16.73 -3.03 0.95
C LEU A 47 -16.12 -2.49 2.25
N GLU A 48 -16.81 -1.52 2.84
CA GLU A 48 -16.64 -1.24 4.26
C GLU A 48 -16.86 -2.57 4.98
N GLU A 49 -15.86 -2.99 5.76
CA GLU A 49 -16.02 -4.09 6.71
C GLU A 49 -17.23 -3.77 7.59
N GLU A 50 -18.20 -4.70 7.60
CA GLU A 50 -19.31 -4.74 8.56
C GLU A 50 -18.78 -5.14 9.95
#